data_AF-A0A1G3QQB8-F1
#
_entry.id   AF-A0A1G3QQB8-F1
#
_cell.length_a   1.000
_cell.length_b   1.000
_cell.length_c   1.000
_cell.angle_alpha   90.00
_cell.angle_beta   90.00
_cell.angle_gamma   90.00
#
_symmetry.space_group_name_H-M   'P 1'
#
loop_
_entity.id
_entity.type
_entity.pdbx_description
1 polymer ?
#
loop_
_entity_poly.entity_id
_entity_poly.type
_entity_poly.pdbx_seq_one_letter_code
_entity_poly.pdbx_strand_id
1 'polypeptide(L)'
;AVIPPSPPMRPLRRGARALRRASAAFAAVSLCVSAASCSREGRIERVEFPTTPVLSVRSTWAVVVSPLLRVREQPDSRSTVLQHIRQGVVVEVIGKSDREDEIEGQQDYWYRINYDGLKGWVFGPYLSLADSRAAADAEAARLR
;
A
#
# COMPACT_ATOMS: atom_id res chain seq x y z
N ALA A 1 -25.14 15.48 -10.10
CA ALA A 1 -24.86 14.25 -10.85
C ALA A 1 -25.27 13.07 -9.97
N VAL A 2 -26.32 12.36 -10.38
CA VAL A 2 -26.93 11.26 -9.60
C VAL A 2 -26.30 9.95 -10.07
N ILE A 3 -25.71 9.21 -9.14
CA ILE A 3 -25.06 7.91 -9.39
C ILE A 3 -26.17 6.87 -9.61
N PRO A 4 -26.19 6.12 -10.74
CA PRO A 4 -27.21 5.09 -10.95
C PRO A 4 -26.95 3.84 -10.07
N PRO A 5 -28.00 3.17 -9.57
CA PRO A 5 -27.86 1.99 -8.72
C PRO A 5 -27.46 0.73 -9.52
N SER A 6 -26.61 -0.09 -8.90
CA SER A 6 -26.08 -1.34 -9.48
C SER A 6 -27.14 -2.44 -9.60
N PRO A 7 -27.06 -3.31 -10.64
CA PRO A 7 -28.02 -4.39 -10.86
C PRO A 7 -27.80 -5.61 -9.95
N PRO A 8 -28.86 -6.38 -9.60
CA PRO A 8 -28.75 -7.55 -8.72
C PRO A 8 -28.17 -8.78 -9.42
N MET A 9 -27.33 -9.52 -8.69
CA MET A 9 -26.67 -10.76 -9.15
C MET A 9 -27.64 -11.95 -9.26
N ARG A 10 -27.52 -12.68 -10.37
CA ARG A 10 -28.27 -13.89 -10.71
C ARG A 10 -27.62 -15.13 -10.06
N PRO A 11 -28.39 -16.06 -9.45
CA PRO A 11 -27.81 -17.28 -8.91
C PRO A 11 -27.44 -18.30 -10.01
N LEU A 12 -26.25 -18.89 -9.89
CA LEU A 12 -25.73 -19.94 -10.77
C LEU A 12 -26.41 -21.29 -10.47
N ARG A 13 -27.01 -21.84 -11.53
CA ARG A 13 -27.71 -23.13 -11.62
C ARG A 13 -26.75 -24.30 -11.29
N ARG A 14 -27.06 -25.10 -10.27
CA ARG A 14 -26.44 -26.42 -10.05
C ARG A 14 -27.11 -27.47 -10.96
N GLY A 15 -26.34 -28.04 -11.89
CA GLY A 15 -26.65 -29.32 -12.55
C GLY A 15 -25.62 -30.36 -12.07
N ALA A 16 -26.04 -31.40 -11.37
CA ALA A 16 -26.49 -32.70 -11.89
C ALA A 16 -25.33 -33.58 -12.40
N ARG A 17 -25.13 -34.75 -11.77
CA ARG A 17 -25.54 -36.05 -12.32
C ARG A 17 -25.15 -37.20 -11.39
N ALA A 18 -26.09 -38.12 -11.30
CA ALA A 18 -26.04 -39.36 -10.55
C ALA A 18 -25.38 -40.50 -11.36
N LEU A 19 -25.25 -41.64 -10.67
CA LEU A 19 -25.18 -43.01 -11.20
C LEU A 19 -23.77 -43.45 -11.65
N ARG A 20 -23.23 -44.63 -11.28
CA ARG A 20 -23.85 -45.96 -11.16
C ARG A 20 -23.15 -46.81 -10.11
N ARG A 21 -23.95 -47.58 -9.37
CA ARG A 21 -23.56 -48.77 -8.60
C ARG A 21 -23.65 -49.99 -9.51
N ALA A 22 -22.70 -50.91 -9.41
CA ALA A 22 -22.82 -52.27 -9.94
C ALA A 22 -22.20 -53.28 -8.95
N SER A 23 -23.10 -54.07 -8.37
CA SER A 23 -23.04 -55.39 -7.72
C SER A 23 -22.14 -56.40 -8.46
N ALA A 24 -21.72 -57.59 -7.99
CA ALA A 24 -21.67 -58.31 -6.71
C ALA A 24 -20.88 -59.62 -6.97
N ALA A 25 -20.41 -60.25 -5.88
CA ALA A 25 -20.10 -61.68 -5.74
C ALA A 25 -18.92 -62.31 -6.53
N PHE A 26 -17.93 -62.88 -5.84
CA PHE A 26 -17.85 -64.31 -5.51
C PHE A 26 -16.55 -64.58 -4.75
N ALA A 27 -16.62 -65.55 -3.84
CA ALA A 27 -15.64 -65.80 -2.79
C ALA A 27 -14.41 -66.60 -3.23
N ALA A 28 -13.35 -66.41 -2.45
CA ALA A 28 -12.23 -67.33 -2.19
C ALA A 28 -11.23 -67.59 -3.33
N VAL A 29 -10.03 -67.00 -3.20
CA VAL A 29 -8.67 -67.52 -3.48
C VAL A 29 -7.76 -66.33 -3.13
N SER A 30 -7.26 -66.26 -1.90
CA SER A 30 -6.00 -66.87 -1.46
C SER A 30 -4.81 -66.51 -2.37
N LEU A 31 -4.01 -65.57 -1.88
CA LEU A 31 -2.66 -65.21 -2.31
C LEU A 31 -2.51 -64.55 -3.71
N CYS A 32 -1.88 -63.38 -3.69
CA CYS A 32 -1.44 -62.52 -4.79
C CYS A 32 -2.42 -61.39 -5.16
N VAL A 33 -1.87 -60.19 -5.31
CA VAL A 33 -2.53 -58.96 -5.81
C VAL A 33 -3.32 -58.14 -4.78
N SER A 34 -2.65 -57.64 -3.73
CA SER A 34 -3.12 -56.45 -2.99
C SER A 34 -2.03 -55.40 -2.76
N ALA A 35 -0.83 -55.58 -3.35
CA ALA A 35 0.24 -54.59 -3.31
C ALA A 35 0.07 -53.43 -4.33
N ALA A 36 -1.13 -53.24 -4.89
CA ALA A 36 -1.44 -52.16 -5.83
C ALA A 36 -2.46 -51.15 -5.27
N SER A 37 -2.64 -51.09 -3.94
CA SER A 37 -3.36 -49.99 -3.30
C SER A 37 -2.43 -49.23 -2.36
N CYS A 38 -1.36 -48.68 -2.95
CA CYS A 38 -0.52 -47.66 -2.34
C CYS A 38 -0.63 -46.38 -3.16
N SER A 39 -1.03 -45.30 -2.48
CA SER A 39 -0.94 -43.88 -2.87
C SER A 39 -1.78 -43.45 -4.09
N ARG A 40 -2.57 -42.39 -4.04
CA ARG A 40 -2.26 -41.08 -3.45
C ARG A 40 -3.57 -40.30 -3.31
N GLU A 41 -3.95 -40.02 -2.07
CA GLU A 41 -4.98 -39.05 -1.72
C GLU A 41 -4.68 -37.73 -2.46
N GLY A 42 -5.65 -37.23 -3.21
CA GLY A 42 -5.53 -36.01 -4.01
C GLY A 42 -5.23 -34.83 -3.11
N ARG A 43 -3.95 -34.45 -3.05
CA ARG A 43 -3.47 -33.22 -2.43
C ARG A 43 -4.15 -32.07 -3.16
N ILE A 44 -5.15 -31.44 -2.54
CA ILE A 44 -5.56 -30.09 -2.92
C ILE A 44 -4.33 -29.22 -2.68
N GLU A 45 -3.58 -28.95 -3.74
CA GLU A 45 -2.61 -27.86 -3.76
C GLU A 45 -3.41 -26.60 -3.47
N ARG A 46 -3.26 -26.14 -2.23
CA ARG A 46 -3.81 -24.88 -1.75
C ARG A 46 -3.41 -23.82 -2.76
N VAL A 47 -4.38 -23.30 -3.51
CA VAL A 47 -4.19 -22.11 -4.35
C VAL A 47 -3.81 -20.99 -3.41
N GLU A 48 -2.51 -20.69 -3.37
CA GLU A 48 -1.98 -19.60 -2.58
C GLU A 48 -2.31 -18.33 -3.35
N PHE A 49 -3.34 -17.64 -2.88
CA PHE A 49 -3.70 -16.35 -3.44
C PHE A 49 -2.52 -15.40 -3.24
N PRO A 50 -2.09 -14.66 -4.29
CA PRO A 50 -1.04 -13.68 -4.11
C PRO A 50 -1.51 -12.68 -3.05
N THR A 51 -0.66 -12.41 -2.06
CA THR A 51 -0.93 -11.33 -1.12
C THR A 51 -1.03 -10.06 -1.95
N THR A 52 -2.24 -9.51 -2.06
CA THR A 52 -2.38 -8.17 -2.64
C THR A 52 -1.63 -7.22 -1.71
N PRO A 53 -0.68 -6.42 -2.22
CA PRO A 53 -0.08 -5.40 -1.39
C PRO A 53 -1.21 -4.46 -1.00
N VAL A 54 -1.61 -4.51 0.27
CA VAL A 54 -2.37 -3.41 0.86
C VAL A 54 -1.47 -2.19 0.63
N LEU A 55 -2.00 -1.17 -0.04
CA LEU A 55 -1.43 0.17 -0.05
C LEU A 55 -1.46 0.65 1.41
N SER A 56 -0.53 0.12 2.20
CA SER A 56 -0.30 0.52 3.57
C SER A 56 0.04 1.98 3.46
N VAL A 57 -0.80 2.82 4.08
CA VAL A 57 -0.55 4.24 4.28
C VAL A 57 0.76 4.33 5.08
N ARG A 58 1.88 4.31 4.38
CA ARG A 58 3.18 4.57 4.97
C ARG A 58 3.22 6.09 5.11
N SER A 59 3.03 6.59 6.33
CA SER A 59 3.32 8.00 6.62
C SER A 59 4.76 8.25 6.18
N THR A 60 4.93 9.14 5.22
CA THR A 60 6.25 9.56 4.76
C THR A 60 6.73 10.64 5.73
N TRP A 61 7.96 10.54 6.20
CA TRP A 61 8.58 11.54 7.06
C TRP A 61 9.52 12.40 6.23
N ALA A 62 9.83 13.59 6.71
CA ALA A 62 10.81 14.44 6.07
C ALA A 62 11.65 15.22 7.08
N VAL A 63 12.89 15.51 6.70
CA VAL A 63 13.78 16.42 7.44
C VAL A 63 13.86 17.72 6.69
N VAL A 64 13.74 18.84 7.40
CA VAL A 64 13.98 20.16 6.82
C VAL A 64 15.47 20.35 6.58
N VAL A 65 15.89 20.47 5.32
CA VAL A 65 17.30 20.70 4.94
C VAL A 65 17.61 22.17 4.70
N SER A 66 16.60 23.00 4.43
CA SER A 66 16.77 24.44 4.26
C SER A 66 16.99 25.15 5.61
N PRO A 67 17.88 26.16 5.71
CA PRO A 67 18.13 26.92 6.95
C PRO A 67 16.87 27.48 7.61
N LEU A 68 15.94 28.00 6.80
CA LEU A 68 14.68 28.58 7.25
C LEU A 68 13.57 28.28 6.24
N LEU A 69 12.88 27.17 6.46
CA LEU A 69 11.76 26.72 5.63
C LEU A 69 10.51 27.58 5.88
N ARG A 70 9.86 27.99 4.80
CA ARG A 70 8.59 28.71 4.80
C ARG A 70 7.45 27.73 4.54
N VAL A 71 6.59 27.54 5.51
CA VAL A 71 5.35 26.75 5.39
C VAL A 71 4.24 27.66 4.89
N ARG A 72 3.57 27.26 3.81
CA ARG A 72 2.58 28.09 3.11
C ARG A 72 1.18 27.52 3.18
N GLU A 73 0.19 28.38 2.96
CA GLU A 73 -1.22 27.98 2.96
C GLU A 73 -1.62 27.18 1.72
N GLN A 74 -1.05 27.51 0.56
CA GLN A 74 -1.26 26.84 -0.72
C GLN A 74 0.09 26.40 -1.32
N PRO A 75 0.09 25.39 -2.22
CA PRO A 75 1.28 24.96 -2.94
C PRO A 75 1.66 25.97 -4.03
N ASP A 76 2.03 27.17 -3.61
CA ASP A 76 2.42 28.27 -4.49
C ASP A 76 3.47 29.17 -3.80
N SER A 77 4.49 29.59 -4.56
CA SER A 77 5.64 30.36 -4.04
C SER A 77 5.29 31.80 -3.62
N ARG A 78 4.11 32.29 -3.98
CA ARG A 78 3.56 33.61 -3.63
C ARG A 78 2.43 33.51 -2.59
N SER A 79 2.01 32.30 -2.20
CA SER A 79 1.00 32.09 -1.17
C SER A 79 1.42 32.60 0.21
N THR A 80 0.45 32.93 1.07
CA THR A 80 0.67 33.35 2.46
C THR A 80 1.56 32.36 3.21
N VAL A 81 2.57 32.87 3.90
CA VAL A 81 3.44 32.08 4.79
C VAL A 81 2.74 31.96 6.14
N LEU A 82 2.43 30.73 6.53
CA LEU A 82 1.80 30.40 7.81
C LEU A 82 2.83 30.32 8.95
N GLN A 83 4.01 29.75 8.67
CA GLN A 83 5.03 29.50 9.69
C GLN A 83 6.43 29.38 9.09
N HIS A 84 7.44 29.61 9.93
CA HIS A 84 8.84 29.34 9.62
C HIS A 84 9.37 28.17 10.46
N ILE A 85 10.11 27.24 9.84
CA ILE A 85 10.72 26.07 10.48
C ILE A 85 12.22 26.08 10.22
N ARG A 86 13.03 25.79 11.24
CA ARG A 86 14.49 25.72 11.11
C ARG A 86 14.94 24.39 10.49
N GLN A 87 16.15 24.38 9.95
CA GLN A 87 16.83 23.16 9.52
C GLN A 87 16.93 22.11 10.63
N GLY A 88 16.90 20.83 10.25
CA GLY A 88 17.04 19.68 11.15
C GLY A 88 15.77 19.35 11.94
N VAL A 89 14.63 19.97 11.61
CA VAL A 89 13.33 19.59 12.14
C VAL A 89 12.75 18.44 11.32
N VAL A 90 12.18 17.45 12.02
CA VAL A 90 11.49 16.31 11.42
C VAL A 90 9.99 16.61 11.36
N VAL A 91 9.38 16.41 10.20
CA VAL A 91 7.96 16.66 9.95
C VAL A 91 7.29 15.44 9.30
N GLU A 92 5.99 15.30 9.51
CA GLU A 92 5.19 14.29 8.82
C GLU A 92 4.69 14.84 7.48
N VAL A 93 4.87 14.07 6.41
CA VAL A 93 4.34 14.36 5.08
C VAL A 93 3.01 13.64 4.91
N ILE A 94 1.95 14.42 4.76
CA ILE A 94 0.56 13.95 4.68
C ILE A 94 -0.03 14.05 3.27
N GLY A 95 0.73 14.57 2.30
CA GLY A 95 0.29 14.66 0.92
C GLY A 95 1.34 15.27 0.00
N LYS A 96 1.04 15.24 -1.30
CA LYS A 96 1.85 15.79 -2.38
C LYS A 96 0.93 16.51 -3.37
N SER A 97 1.41 17.55 -4.04
CA SER A 97 0.70 18.18 -5.16
C SER A 97 0.65 17.28 -6.38
N ASP A 98 -0.33 17.54 -7.25
CA ASP A 98 -0.49 16.78 -8.50
C ASP A 98 0.51 17.19 -9.59
N ARG A 99 1.01 18.42 -9.50
CA ARG A 99 1.98 19.01 -10.42
C ARG A 99 3.24 19.44 -9.70
N GLU A 100 4.33 19.46 -10.46
CA GLU A 100 5.59 20.06 -10.07
C GLU A 100 5.58 21.55 -10.41
N ASP A 101 6.30 22.33 -9.62
CA ASP A 101 6.58 23.74 -9.89
C ASP A 101 8.10 23.95 -9.94
N GLU A 102 8.53 25.01 -10.62
CA GLU A 102 9.93 25.43 -10.63
C GLU A 102 10.13 26.65 -9.71
N ILE A 103 11.02 26.51 -8.74
CA ILE A 103 11.38 27.56 -7.79
C ILE A 103 12.90 27.58 -7.64
N GLU A 104 13.52 28.74 -7.82
CA GLU A 104 14.98 28.91 -7.68
C GLU A 104 15.78 27.95 -8.59
N GLY A 105 15.26 27.65 -9.78
CA GLY A 105 15.89 26.75 -10.75
C GLY A 105 15.79 25.26 -10.41
N GLN A 106 15.00 24.90 -9.40
CA GLN A 106 14.73 23.52 -9.02
C GLN A 106 13.28 23.19 -9.32
N GLN A 107 13.05 22.03 -9.94
CA GLN A 107 11.72 21.51 -10.28
C GLN A 107 11.39 20.34 -9.35
N ASP A 108 10.27 20.44 -8.64
CA ASP A 108 9.79 19.38 -7.75
C ASP A 108 8.31 19.62 -7.39
N TYR A 109 7.73 18.69 -6.65
CA TYR A 109 6.41 18.80 -6.08
C TYR A 109 6.38 19.66 -4.81
N TRP A 110 5.19 20.11 -4.49
CA TRP A 110 4.87 20.60 -3.15
C TRP A 110 4.42 19.44 -2.27
N TYR A 111 4.91 19.43 -1.04
CA TYR A 111 4.52 18.46 -0.02
C TYR A 111 3.66 19.14 1.02
N ARG A 112 2.55 18.51 1.35
CA ARG A 112 1.72 18.93 2.47
C ARG A 112 2.24 18.26 3.72
N ILE A 113 2.61 19.06 4.71
CA ILE A 113 3.18 18.59 5.97
C ILE A 113 2.23 18.82 7.14
N ASN A 114 2.43 18.06 8.21
CA ASN A 114 1.86 18.27 9.52
C ASN A 114 3.00 18.53 10.52
N TYR A 115 3.03 19.74 11.09
CA TYR A 115 4.02 20.17 12.06
C TYR A 115 3.31 20.65 13.33
N ASP A 116 3.36 19.86 14.40
CA ASP A 116 2.70 20.15 15.68
C ASP A 116 1.22 20.55 15.54
N GLY A 117 0.51 19.92 14.58
CA GLY A 117 -0.90 20.19 14.27
C GLY A 117 -1.13 21.28 13.22
N LEU A 118 -0.12 22.08 12.89
CA LEU A 118 -0.17 23.02 11.77
C LEU A 118 0.01 22.26 10.46
N LYS A 119 -0.98 22.38 9.56
CA LYS A 119 -0.92 21.78 8.22
C LYS A 119 -0.66 22.86 7.18
N GLY A 120 0.33 22.64 6.33
CA GLY A 120 0.67 23.57 5.26
C GLY A 120 1.54 22.93 4.18
N TRP A 121 1.90 23.72 3.19
CA TRP A 121 2.63 23.30 1.99
C TRP A 121 4.07 23.80 2.00
N VAL A 122 4.98 22.95 1.57
CA VAL A 122 6.41 23.23 1.47
C VAL A 122 6.96 22.65 0.18
N PHE A 123 7.95 23.30 -0.40
CA PHE A 123 8.54 22.88 -1.66
C PHE A 123 9.54 21.73 -1.43
N GLY A 124 9.46 20.70 -2.28
CA GLY A 124 10.19 19.43 -2.13
C GLY A 124 11.70 19.52 -1.90
N PRO A 125 12.46 20.36 -2.61
CA PRO A 125 13.91 20.41 -2.48
C PRO A 125 14.39 20.99 -1.15
N TYR A 126 13.49 21.57 -0.35
CA TYR A 126 13.79 21.99 1.02
C TYR A 126 13.58 20.88 2.05
N LEU A 127 13.17 19.69 1.60
CA LEU A 127 12.95 18.50 2.40
C LEU A 127 13.84 17.34 1.95
N SER A 128 14.27 16.54 2.91
CA SER A 128 14.79 15.19 2.66
C SER A 128 13.76 14.17 3.12
N LEU A 129 13.14 13.46 2.17
CA LEU A 129 12.12 12.46 2.46
C LEU A 129 12.72 11.18 3.06
N ALA A 130 11.96 10.53 3.93
CA ALA A 130 12.33 9.28 4.60
C ALA A 130 11.11 8.38 4.80
N ASP A 131 11.31 7.07 4.64
CA ASP A 131 10.24 6.07 4.77
C ASP A 131 9.80 5.80 6.22
N SER A 132 10.55 6.30 7.20
CA SER A 132 10.25 6.15 8.62
C SER A 132 10.76 7.32 9.43
N ARG A 133 10.12 7.54 10.59
CA ARG A 133 10.56 8.58 11.52
C ARG A 133 11.99 8.39 11.98
N ALA A 134 12.38 7.15 12.29
CA ALA A 134 13.73 6.84 12.74
C ALA A 134 14.80 7.22 11.71
N ALA A 135 14.53 6.98 10.41
CA ALA A 135 15.42 7.41 9.34
C ALA A 135 15.50 8.94 9.23
N ALA A 136 14.37 9.64 9.37
CA ALA A 136 14.35 11.10 9.40
C ALA A 136 15.11 11.67 10.61
N ASP A 137 14.93 11.11 11.81
CA ASP A 137 15.64 11.54 13.02
C ASP A 137 17.16 11.34 12.88
N ALA A 138 17.58 10.23 12.27
CA ALA A 138 19.00 9.95 12.02
C ALA A 138 19.64 10.96 11.06
N GLU A 139 18.92 11.37 10.01
CA GLU A 139 19.39 12.40 9.09
C GLU A 139 19.37 13.79 9.73
N ALA A 140 18.32 14.11 10.49
CA ALA A 140 18.23 15.35 11.26
C ALA A 140 19.39 15.52 12.25
N ALA A 141 19.86 14.43 12.85
CA ALA A 141 21.01 14.45 13.74
C ALA A 141 22.34 14.81 13.04
N ARG A 142 22.45 14.58 11.73
CA ARG A 142 23.65 14.93 10.94
C ARG A 142 23.70 16.41 10.55
N LEU A 143 22.56 17.08 10.55
CA LEU A 143 22.43 18.49 10.18
C LEU A 143 22.58 19.44 11.38
N ARG A 144 22.81 18.90 12.59
CA ARG A 144 23.04 19.64 13.84
C ARG A 144 24.52 19.75 14.14
#